data_AF-A0A1B6IA34-F1
#
_entry.id   AF-A0A1B6IA34-F1
#
_cell.length_a   1.000
_cell.length_b   1.000
_cell.length_c   1.000
_cell.angle_alpha   90.00
_cell.angle_beta   90.00
_cell.angle_gamma   90.00
#
_symmetry.space_group_name_H-M   'P 1'
#
loop_
_entity.id
_entity.type
_entity.pdbx_description
1 polymer ?
#
loop_
_entity_poly.entity_id
_entity_poly.type
_entity_poly.pdbx_seq_one_letter_code
_entity_poly.pdbx_strand_id
1 'polypeptide(L)'
;QAVIDANIFPVLLEILGSSEFKTRKEAAWAVTNSTSGGTAEQIRYLVHQGCIPPLCDLLTVMDAKIIQVALNGLENILRLGEQDVKALNTVNPFAVLIEECYGLDKIEFLQSHENMDIYQKAFDLIEQYFGSEDEDARVAPSQQPEQFQFTTDQSVPMGGFNF
;
A
#
# COMPACT_ATOMS: atom_id res chain seq x y z
N GLN A 1 -7.29 2.30 24.31
CA GLN A 1 -6.54 1.75 25.46
C GLN A 1 -6.90 0.30 25.81
N ALA A 2 -8.10 -0.01 26.34
CA ALA A 2 -8.39 -1.35 26.92
C ALA A 2 -8.11 -2.58 26.03
N VAL A 3 -8.30 -2.51 24.70
CA VAL A 3 -8.06 -3.64 23.78
C VAL A 3 -6.56 -3.90 23.52
N ILE A 4 -5.73 -2.86 23.60
CA ILE A 4 -4.26 -2.99 23.49
C ILE A 4 -3.67 -3.47 24.80
N ASP A 5 -4.12 -2.90 25.92
CA ASP A 5 -3.65 -3.29 27.25
C ASP A 5 -3.99 -4.75 27.58
N ALA A 6 -4.98 -5.33 26.90
CA ALA A 6 -5.39 -6.72 27.04
C ALA A 6 -4.64 -7.72 26.15
N ASN A 7 -3.63 -7.31 25.35
CA ASN A 7 -2.90 -8.20 24.42
C ASN A 7 -3.82 -9.01 23.48
N ILE A 8 -4.95 -8.45 23.07
CA ILE A 8 -5.92 -9.15 22.23
C ILE A 8 -5.44 -9.27 20.78
N PHE A 9 -4.62 -8.33 20.30
CA PHE A 9 -4.18 -8.29 18.91
C PHE A 9 -3.27 -9.45 18.48
N PRO A 10 -2.27 -9.88 19.25
CA PRO A 10 -1.53 -11.10 18.95
C PRO A 10 -2.43 -12.32 18.74
N VAL A 11 -3.46 -12.48 19.58
CA VAL A 11 -4.43 -13.59 19.48
C VAL A 11 -5.31 -13.47 18.24
N LEU A 12 -5.78 -12.25 17.90
CA LEU A 12 -6.57 -12.02 16.69
C LEU A 12 -5.76 -12.30 15.41
N LEU A 13 -4.47 -12.00 15.40
CA LEU A 13 -3.58 -12.25 14.28
C LEU A 13 -3.25 -13.74 14.13
N GLU A 14 -3.06 -14.46 15.24
CA GLU A 14 -2.94 -15.92 15.23
C GLU A 14 -4.20 -16.58 14.67
N ILE A 15 -5.38 -16.09 15.05
CA ILE A 15 -6.67 -16.56 14.53
C ILE A 15 -6.79 -16.27 13.03
N LEU A 16 -6.36 -15.09 12.57
CA LEU A 16 -6.33 -14.72 11.15
C LEU A 16 -5.47 -15.66 10.29
N GLY A 17 -4.38 -16.21 10.85
CA GLY A 17 -3.48 -17.12 10.15
C GLY A 17 -3.85 -18.60 10.23
N SER A 18 -4.51 -19.05 11.30
CA SER A 18 -4.66 -20.49 11.62
C SER A 18 -6.09 -21.01 11.72
N SER A 19 -7.10 -20.14 11.66
CA SER A 19 -8.50 -20.52 11.95
C SER A 19 -9.36 -20.75 10.70
N GLU A 20 -10.51 -21.40 10.90
CA GLU A 20 -11.55 -21.54 9.86
C GLU A 20 -11.99 -20.19 9.30
N PHE A 21 -12.39 -20.19 8.03
CA PHE A 21 -12.75 -18.98 7.27
C PHE A 21 -13.74 -18.05 7.98
N LYS A 22 -14.74 -18.60 8.69
CA LYS A 22 -15.70 -17.79 9.46
C LYS A 22 -15.05 -17.04 10.61
N THR A 23 -14.15 -17.67 11.35
CA THR A 23 -13.44 -17.06 12.48
C THR A 23 -12.44 -16.01 11.99
N ARG A 24 -11.79 -16.26 10.84
CA ARG A 24 -10.92 -15.28 10.18
C ARG A 24 -11.67 -14.00 9.80
N LYS A 25 -12.93 -14.11 9.32
CA LYS A 25 -13.76 -12.95 9.01
C LYS A 25 -14.04 -12.07 10.22
N GLU A 26 -14.39 -12.66 11.36
CA GLU A 26 -14.66 -11.91 12.60
C GLU A 26 -13.39 -11.25 13.14
N ALA A 27 -12.25 -11.94 13.07
CA ALA A 27 -10.96 -11.38 13.44
C ALA A 27 -10.55 -10.21 12.53
N ALA A 28 -10.77 -10.34 11.21
CA ALA A 28 -10.55 -9.25 10.26
C ALA A 28 -11.41 -8.02 10.54
N TRP A 29 -12.68 -8.24 10.88
CA TRP A 29 -13.61 -7.18 11.29
C TRP A 29 -13.12 -6.48 12.55
N ALA A 30 -12.65 -7.22 13.54
CA ALA A 30 -12.09 -6.65 14.78
C ALA A 30 -10.83 -5.81 14.50
N VAL A 31 -9.93 -6.28 13.65
CA VAL A 31 -8.72 -5.54 13.25
C VAL A 31 -9.10 -4.26 12.50
N THR A 32 -9.98 -4.34 11.51
CA THR A 32 -10.39 -3.17 10.72
C THR A 32 -11.08 -2.13 11.59
N ASN A 33 -12.01 -2.54 12.46
CA ASN A 33 -12.67 -1.63 13.40
C ASN A 33 -11.66 -0.95 14.34
N SER A 34 -10.61 -1.67 14.73
CA SER A 34 -9.52 -1.12 15.54
C SER A 34 -8.68 -0.10 14.77
N THR A 35 -8.50 -0.27 13.46
CA THR A 35 -7.82 0.73 12.62
C THR A 35 -8.67 1.98 12.37
N SER A 36 -10.00 1.85 12.30
CA SER A 36 -10.91 2.98 12.07
C SER A 36 -11.13 3.85 13.31
N GLY A 37 -11.17 3.24 14.50
CA GLY A 37 -11.43 3.94 15.77
C GLY A 37 -10.20 4.12 16.68
N GLY A 38 -9.05 3.58 16.27
CA GLY A 38 -7.83 3.59 17.07
C GLY A 38 -7.02 4.88 16.94
N THR A 39 -6.17 5.16 17.93
CA THR A 39 -5.17 6.24 17.82
C THR A 39 -4.02 5.85 16.89
N ALA A 40 -3.23 6.82 16.43
CA ALA A 40 -2.04 6.60 15.61
C ALA A 40 -1.09 5.54 16.20
N GLU A 41 -0.84 5.59 17.52
CA GLU A 41 0.00 4.60 18.21
C GLU A 41 -0.59 3.19 18.17
N GLN A 42 -1.92 3.08 18.27
CA GLN A 42 -2.62 1.80 18.20
C GLN A 42 -2.46 1.17 16.82
N ILE A 43 -2.66 1.96 15.77
CA ILE A 43 -2.53 1.51 14.38
C ILE A 43 -1.08 1.10 14.10
N ARG A 44 -0.08 1.88 14.53
CA ARG A 44 1.33 1.49 14.42
C ARG A 44 1.60 0.16 15.12
N TYR A 45 1.07 -0.03 16.32
CA TYR A 45 1.24 -1.28 17.05
C TYR A 45 0.67 -2.47 16.25
N LEU A 46 -0.53 -2.32 15.66
CA LEU A 46 -1.12 -3.36 14.80
C LEU A 46 -0.25 -3.70 13.59
N VAL A 47 0.29 -2.68 12.93
CA VAL A 47 1.18 -2.87 11.79
C VAL A 47 2.45 -3.63 12.23
N HIS A 48 3.06 -3.25 13.35
CA HIS A 48 4.22 -3.96 13.91
C HIS A 48 3.92 -5.41 14.29
N GLN A 49 2.68 -5.74 14.64
CA GLN A 49 2.27 -7.13 14.89
C GLN A 49 2.02 -7.93 13.60
N GLY A 50 2.10 -7.30 12.42
CA GLY A 50 1.94 -7.97 11.13
C GLY A 50 0.49 -8.09 10.67
N CYS A 51 -0.34 -7.06 10.91
CA CYS A 51 -1.73 -7.07 10.45
C CYS A 51 -1.92 -6.89 8.93
N ILE A 52 -0.92 -6.36 8.22
CA ILE A 52 -1.01 -6.02 6.80
C ILE A 52 -1.20 -7.26 5.91
N PRO A 53 -0.35 -8.30 5.95
CA PRO A 53 -0.51 -9.45 5.05
C PRO A 53 -1.89 -10.15 5.19
N PRO A 54 -2.41 -10.40 6.42
CA PRO A 54 -3.75 -10.92 6.58
C PRO A 54 -4.86 -10.03 5.99
N LEU A 55 -4.72 -8.70 6.07
CA LEU A 55 -5.67 -7.77 5.44
C LEU A 55 -5.60 -7.85 3.92
N CYS A 56 -4.41 -7.92 3.34
CA CYS A 56 -4.22 -8.08 1.90
C CYS A 56 -4.80 -9.40 1.39
N ASP A 57 -4.70 -10.50 2.13
CA ASP A 57 -5.32 -11.77 1.75
C ASP A 57 -6.84 -11.71 1.64
N LEU A 58 -7.49 -10.86 2.45
CA LEU A 58 -8.93 -10.68 2.42
C LEU A 58 -9.42 -9.97 1.15
N LEU A 59 -8.54 -9.28 0.41
CA LEU A 59 -8.88 -8.66 -0.87
C LEU A 59 -9.23 -9.69 -1.95
N THR A 60 -8.84 -10.96 -1.76
CA THR A 60 -9.04 -12.04 -2.74
C THR A 60 -10.30 -12.87 -2.48
N VAL A 61 -11.07 -12.55 -1.44
CA VAL A 61 -12.27 -13.34 -1.06
C VAL A 61 -13.47 -12.97 -1.93
N MET A 62 -14.40 -13.91 -2.11
CA MET A 62 -15.62 -13.67 -2.93
C MET A 62 -16.70 -12.83 -2.22
N ASP A 63 -16.39 -12.21 -1.09
CA ASP A 63 -17.35 -11.47 -0.27
C ASP A 63 -17.06 -9.97 -0.36
N ALA A 64 -17.86 -9.26 -1.15
CA ALA A 64 -17.71 -7.84 -1.40
C ALA A 64 -17.65 -7.00 -0.11
N LYS A 65 -18.40 -7.39 0.94
CA LYS A 65 -18.37 -6.65 2.22
C LYS A 65 -17.03 -6.82 2.91
N ILE A 66 -16.44 -8.01 2.85
CA ILE A 66 -15.11 -8.27 3.43
C ILE A 66 -14.03 -7.52 2.65
N ILE A 67 -14.12 -7.49 1.32
CA ILE A 67 -13.18 -6.71 0.49
C ILE A 67 -13.25 -5.23 0.88
N GLN A 68 -14.45 -4.64 0.98
CA GLN A 68 -14.61 -3.24 1.38
C GLN A 68 -14.05 -2.95 2.77
N VAL A 69 -14.26 -3.86 3.72
CA VAL A 69 -13.70 -3.76 5.08
C VAL A 69 -12.17 -3.79 5.02
N ALA A 70 -11.59 -4.72 4.28
CA ALA A 70 -10.14 -4.80 4.12
C ALA A 70 -9.54 -3.55 3.46
N LEU A 71 -10.15 -3.04 2.38
CA LEU A 71 -9.74 -1.80 1.71
C LEU A 71 -9.79 -0.60 2.66
N ASN A 72 -10.84 -0.47 3.47
CA ASN A 72 -10.94 0.60 4.47
C ASN A 72 -9.86 0.47 5.56
N GLY A 73 -9.55 -0.76 5.99
CA GLY A 73 -8.47 -1.00 6.95
C GLY A 73 -7.11 -0.58 6.41
N LEU A 74 -6.81 -0.96 5.17
CA LEU A 74 -5.57 -0.58 4.48
C LEU A 74 -5.49 0.93 4.25
N GLU A 75 -6.60 1.58 3.87
CA GLU A 75 -6.66 3.04 3.73
C GLU A 75 -6.30 3.75 5.02
N ASN A 76 -6.87 3.32 6.16
CA ASN A 76 -6.59 3.95 7.44
C ASN A 76 -5.11 3.83 7.83
N ILE A 77 -4.50 2.68 7.54
CA ILE A 77 -3.06 2.44 7.76
C ILE A 77 -2.24 3.36 6.85
N LEU A 78 -2.53 3.40 5.55
CA LEU A 78 -1.85 4.25 4.58
C LEU A 78 -1.95 5.74 4.92
N ARG A 79 -3.15 6.20 5.30
CA ARG A 79 -3.42 7.58 5.74
C ARG A 79 -2.59 7.97 6.97
N LEU A 80 -2.34 7.03 7.87
CA LEU A 80 -1.44 7.28 9.00
C LEU A 80 0.01 7.46 8.53
N GLY A 81 0.45 6.62 7.60
CA GLY A 81 1.80 6.74 7.01
C GLY A 81 2.01 8.07 6.30
N GLU A 82 1.00 8.59 5.61
CA GLU A 82 1.04 9.93 4.99
C GLU A 82 1.28 11.07 5.98
N GLN A 83 0.83 10.92 7.24
CA GLN A 83 1.13 11.92 8.27
C GLN A 83 2.63 11.92 8.61
N ASP A 84 3.29 10.76 8.54
CA ASP A 84 4.72 10.62 8.78
C ASP A 84 5.55 11.12 7.60
N VAL A 85 5.11 10.84 6.38
CA VAL A 85 5.72 11.37 5.14
C VAL A 85 5.86 12.88 5.25
N LYS A 86 4.76 13.58 5.62
CA LYS A 86 4.75 15.04 5.76
C LYS A 86 5.64 15.54 6.90
N ALA A 87 5.80 14.76 7.97
CA ALA A 87 6.61 15.15 9.11
C ALA A 87 8.11 14.89 8.92
N LEU A 88 8.47 13.83 8.20
CA LEU A 88 9.85 13.31 8.11
C LEU A 88 10.44 13.38 6.69
N ASN A 89 9.67 13.83 5.69
CA ASN A 89 10.06 13.91 4.28
C ASN A 89 10.64 12.58 3.75
N THR A 90 9.93 11.50 4.03
CA THR A 90 10.29 10.11 3.67
C THR A 90 9.16 9.47 2.89
N VAL A 91 9.39 8.32 2.25
CA VAL A 91 8.33 7.49 1.66
C VAL A 91 7.43 6.88 2.75
N ASN A 92 6.19 6.59 2.40
CA ASN A 92 5.23 5.97 3.31
C ASN A 92 5.67 4.54 3.66
N PRO A 93 6.10 4.25 4.89
CA PRO A 93 6.63 2.93 5.24
C PRO A 93 5.57 1.84 5.16
N PHE A 94 4.29 2.19 5.28
CA PHE A 94 3.21 1.21 5.19
C PHE A 94 2.85 0.86 3.76
N ALA A 95 3.04 1.78 2.80
CA ALA A 95 2.90 1.49 1.38
C ALA A 95 3.94 0.43 0.95
N VAL A 96 5.20 0.61 1.37
CA VAL A 96 6.27 -0.38 1.13
C VAL A 96 5.90 -1.76 1.68
N LEU A 97 5.39 -1.85 2.92
CA LEU A 97 4.97 -3.12 3.51
C LEU A 97 3.81 -3.78 2.74
N ILE A 98 2.89 -2.99 2.18
CA ILE A 98 1.78 -3.50 1.36
C ILE A 98 2.31 -4.05 0.03
N GLU A 99 3.28 -3.38 -0.60
CA GLU A 99 3.94 -3.87 -1.82
C GLU A 99 4.71 -5.18 -1.56
N GLU A 100 5.48 -5.24 -0.47
CA GLU A 100 6.28 -6.42 -0.11
C GLU A 100 5.43 -7.70 0.11
N CYS A 101 4.15 -7.54 0.47
CA CYS A 101 3.22 -8.65 0.64
C CYS A 101 2.27 -8.89 -0.56
N TYR A 102 2.61 -8.37 -1.75
CA TYR A 102 1.77 -8.43 -2.96
C TYR A 102 0.37 -7.84 -2.76
N GLY A 103 0.26 -6.89 -1.84
CA GLY A 103 -0.99 -6.21 -1.54
C GLY A 103 -1.40 -5.27 -2.67
N LEU A 104 -0.43 -4.56 -3.27
CA LEU A 104 -0.67 -3.68 -4.41
C LEU A 104 -1.26 -4.44 -5.60
N ASP A 105 -0.67 -5.58 -5.99
CA ASP A 105 -1.18 -6.41 -7.10
C ASP A 105 -2.65 -6.84 -6.87
N LYS A 106 -2.99 -7.16 -5.61
CA LYS A 106 -4.37 -7.53 -5.23
C LYS A 106 -5.32 -6.33 -5.31
N ILE A 107 -4.87 -5.13 -4.96
CA ILE A 107 -5.67 -3.91 -5.08
C ILE A 107 -5.87 -3.55 -6.57
N GLU A 108 -4.83 -3.67 -7.39
CA GLU A 108 -4.92 -3.47 -8.85
C GLU A 108 -5.93 -4.42 -9.49
N PHE A 109 -5.92 -5.69 -9.09
CA PHE A 109 -6.91 -6.66 -9.57
C PHE A 109 -8.36 -6.23 -9.28
N LEU A 110 -8.60 -5.55 -8.14
CA LEU A 110 -9.92 -5.05 -7.77
C LEU A 110 -10.41 -3.88 -8.65
N GLN A 111 -9.55 -3.27 -9.48
CA GLN A 111 -9.98 -2.35 -10.54
C GLN A 111 -10.72 -3.04 -11.69
N SER A 112 -10.86 -4.37 -11.67
CA SER A 112 -11.72 -5.12 -12.58
C SER A 112 -13.00 -5.66 -11.92
N HIS A 113 -13.23 -5.31 -10.65
CA HIS A 113 -14.32 -5.86 -9.85
C HIS A 113 -15.69 -5.35 -10.32
N GLU A 114 -16.69 -6.24 -10.36
CA GLU A 114 -18.06 -5.91 -10.82
C GLU A 114 -18.77 -4.85 -9.96
N ASN A 115 -18.40 -4.80 -8.68
CA ASN A 115 -18.88 -3.80 -7.73
C ASN A 115 -18.12 -2.47 -7.93
N MET A 116 -18.85 -1.44 -8.37
CA MET A 116 -18.31 -0.10 -8.64
C MET A 116 -17.72 0.58 -7.40
N ASP A 117 -18.23 0.32 -6.20
CA ASP A 117 -17.68 0.92 -4.97
C ASP A 117 -16.29 0.33 -4.67
N ILE A 118 -16.10 -0.97 -4.91
CA ILE A 118 -14.80 -1.65 -4.73
C ILE A 118 -13.81 -1.15 -5.79
N TYR A 119 -14.25 -1.08 -7.05
CA TYR A 119 -13.48 -0.52 -8.14
C TYR A 119 -12.97 0.90 -7.82
N GLN A 120 -13.91 1.79 -7.49
CA GLN A 120 -13.58 3.19 -7.24
C GLN A 120 -12.63 3.31 -6.05
N LYS A 121 -12.87 2.55 -4.98
CA LYS A 121 -12.02 2.58 -3.80
C LYS A 121 -10.60 2.08 -4.09
N ALA A 122 -10.46 1.02 -4.88
CA ALA A 122 -9.16 0.51 -5.30
C ALA A 122 -8.42 1.51 -6.19
N PHE A 123 -9.14 2.16 -7.12
CA PHE A 123 -8.61 3.23 -7.96
C PHE A 123 -8.08 4.39 -7.12
N ASP A 124 -8.91 4.94 -6.23
CA ASP A 124 -8.53 6.08 -5.37
C ASP A 124 -7.32 5.75 -4.49
N LEU A 125 -7.26 4.52 -3.94
CA LEU A 125 -6.14 4.06 -3.13
C LEU A 125 -4.84 4.00 -3.92
N ILE A 126 -4.87 3.47 -5.14
CA ILE A 126 -3.70 3.41 -5.99
C ILE A 126 -3.27 4.83 -6.33
N GLU A 127 -4.16 5.67 -6.86
CA GLU A 127 -3.84 7.04 -7.25
C GLU A 127 -3.26 7.86 -6.08
N GLN A 128 -3.82 7.70 -4.88
CA GLN A 128 -3.43 8.52 -3.73
C GLN A 128 -2.12 8.09 -3.07
N TYR A 129 -1.84 6.78 -2.98
CA TYR A 129 -0.75 6.25 -2.14
C TYR A 129 0.35 5.52 -2.91
N PHE A 130 0.05 5.04 -4.13
CA PHE A 130 0.97 4.27 -4.98
C PHE A 130 1.18 4.92 -6.36
N GLY A 131 0.35 5.90 -6.71
CA GLY A 131 0.45 6.68 -7.93
C GLY A 131 1.77 7.41 -7.94
N SER A 132 2.57 7.14 -8.97
CA SER A 132 3.88 7.72 -9.15
C SER A 132 3.81 9.24 -9.22
N GLU A 133 4.33 9.93 -8.20
CA GLU A 133 4.91 11.28 -8.37
C GLU A 133 6.12 11.26 -9.33
N ASP A 134 6.50 10.09 -9.86
CA ASP A 134 7.66 9.89 -10.74
C ASP A 134 7.37 9.85 -12.25
N GLU A 135 6.11 9.88 -12.69
CA GLU A 135 5.82 9.94 -14.13
C GLU A 135 5.74 11.36 -14.73
N ASP A 136 5.72 12.44 -13.93
CA ASP A 136 5.41 13.80 -14.45
C ASP A 136 6.50 14.87 -14.28
N ALA A 137 7.78 14.51 -14.04
CA ALA A 137 8.84 15.53 -13.97
C ALA A 137 10.21 15.17 -14.54
N ARG A 138 10.51 13.89 -14.84
CA ARG A 138 11.86 13.49 -15.31
C ARG A 138 11.95 13.06 -16.77
N VAL A 139 10.83 12.97 -17.49
CA VAL A 139 10.79 12.51 -18.90
C VAL A 139 10.05 13.50 -19.82
N ALA A 140 9.95 14.77 -19.45
CA ALA A 140 9.56 15.81 -20.41
C ALA A 140 10.83 16.34 -21.10
N PRO A 141 11.09 16.01 -22.38
CA PRO A 141 12.11 16.75 -23.13
C PRO A 141 11.65 18.21 -23.19
N SER A 142 12.50 19.11 -22.70
CA SER A 142 12.28 20.55 -22.81
C SER A 142 12.23 20.91 -24.29
N GLN A 143 11.02 21.24 -24.79
CA GLN A 143 10.85 21.82 -26.12
C GLN A 143 11.39 23.25 -26.11
N GLN A 144 12.68 23.42 -26.38
CA GLN A 144 13.18 24.66 -26.96
C GLN A 144 12.98 24.61 -28.48
N PRO A 145 12.40 25.66 -29.09
CA PRO A 145 12.38 25.75 -30.54
C PRO A 145 13.83 25.99 -31.01
N GLU A 146 14.31 25.14 -31.91
CA GLU A 146 15.60 25.26 -32.63
C GLU A 146 16.90 24.73 -32.00
N GLN A 147 16.92 23.49 -31.49
CA GLN A 147 18.02 22.52 -31.77
C GLN A 147 17.84 21.23 -30.96
N PHE A 148 17.74 20.09 -31.65
CA PHE A 148 17.98 18.80 -31.00
C PHE A 148 19.48 18.63 -30.79
N GLN A 149 19.99 19.01 -29.61
CA GLN A 149 21.37 18.73 -29.22
C GLN A 149 21.41 17.45 -28.39
N PHE A 150 21.82 16.34 -29.02
CA PHE A 150 22.22 15.13 -28.29
C PHE A 150 23.54 15.43 -27.57
N THR A 151 23.51 15.63 -26.25
CA THR A 151 24.72 15.52 -25.44
C THR A 151 25.06 14.03 -25.33
N THR A 152 25.86 13.54 -26.28
CA THR A 152 26.64 12.32 -26.08
C THR A 152 27.73 12.65 -25.07
N ASP A 153 27.66 12.00 -23.91
CA ASP A 153 28.75 11.98 -22.94
C ASP A 153 30.00 11.42 -23.64
N GLN A 154 30.87 12.30 -24.14
CA GLN A 154 32.17 11.94 -24.66
C GLN A 154 33.12 11.74 -23.48
N SER A 155 32.98 10.59 -22.82
CA SER A 155 34.02 10.00 -21.98
C SER A 155 34.49 8.66 -22.58
N VAL A 156 34.79 8.66 -23.89
CA VAL A 156 35.50 7.55 -24.55
C VAL A 156 37.00 7.83 -24.54
N PRO A 157 37.85 7.03 -23.87
CA PRO A 157 39.29 7.14 -24.00
C PRO A 157 39.68 6.77 -25.43
N MET A 158 40.46 7.65 -26.06
CA MET A 158 40.99 7.52 -27.40
C MET A 158 42.00 6.35 -27.44
N GLY A 159 41.53 5.13 -27.69
CA GLY A 159 42.34 3.93 -27.89
C GLY A 159 42.10 3.36 -29.29
N GLY A 160 43.06 3.58 -30.18
CA GLY A 160 42.97 3.24 -31.61
C GLY A 160 42.85 1.73 -31.89
N PHE A 161 42.06 1.40 -32.92
CA PHE A 161 42.02 0.08 -33.52
C PHE A 161 43.14 -0.07 -34.55
N ASN A 162 43.96 -1.09 -34.41
CA ASN A 162 44.93 -1.52 -35.42
C ASN A 162 44.35 -2.74 -36.16
N PHE A 163 44.40 -2.72 -37.49
CA PHE A 163 44.06 -3.83 -38.38
C PHE A 163 45.04 -5.01 -38.21
#